data_AF-A0A965DKK9-F1
#
_entry.id   AF-A0A965DKK9-F1
#
_cell.length_a   1.000
_cell.length_b   1.000
_cell.length_c   1.000
_cell.angle_alpha   90.00
_cell.angle_beta   90.00
_cell.angle_gamma   90.00
#
_symmetry.space_group_name_H-M   'P 1'
#
loop_
_entity.id
_entity.type
_entity.pdbx_description
1 polymer ?
#
loop_
_entity_poly.entity_id
_entity_poly.type
_entity_poly.pdbx_seq_one_letter_code
_entity_poly.pdbx_strand_id
1 'polypeptide(L)'
;KKAAEKMGNKFGFTDRLDYIFIKNGIKVVTSKIIGQAPPYGTDHAGVVTALKITAEGSVVSNPLDSHARFPLSFWEIVGIVLFSIIIVMRLRKFLHHRRR
;
A
#
# COMPACT_ATOMS: atom_id res chain seq x y z
N LYS A 1 -29.93 -20.95 23.96
CA LYS A 1 -30.58 -20.53 25.24
C LYS A 1 -29.95 -21.16 26.48
N LYS A 2 -29.99 -22.49 26.72
CA LYS A 2 -29.44 -23.11 27.95
C LYS A 2 -27.99 -22.72 28.30
N ALA A 3 -27.09 -22.62 27.32
CA ALA A 3 -25.70 -22.22 27.56
C ALA A 3 -25.57 -20.73 27.95
N ALA A 4 -26.25 -19.83 27.23
CA ALA A 4 -26.30 -18.40 27.54
C ALA A 4 -26.90 -18.12 28.93
N GLU A 5 -28.00 -18.79 29.26
CA GLU A 5 -28.66 -18.66 30.57
C GLU A 5 -27.76 -19.17 31.71
N LYS A 6 -27.01 -20.27 31.48
CA LYS A 6 -26.00 -20.77 32.42
C LYS A 6 -24.85 -19.80 32.65
N MET A 7 -24.56 -18.93 31.67
CA MET A 7 -23.59 -17.83 31.77
C MET A 7 -24.20 -16.52 32.27
N GLY A 8 -25.48 -16.51 32.68
CA GLY A 8 -26.17 -15.33 33.20
C GLY A 8 -26.79 -14.41 32.13
N ASN A 9 -26.71 -14.78 30.85
CA ASN A 9 -27.32 -14.02 29.75
C ASN A 9 -28.74 -14.52 29.43
N LYS A 10 -29.75 -13.75 29.86
CA LYS A 10 -31.18 -14.04 29.61
C LYS A 10 -31.61 -13.86 28.15
N PHE A 11 -30.78 -13.22 27.32
CA PHE A 11 -31.11 -12.93 25.92
C PHE A 11 -30.74 -14.07 24.97
N GLY A 12 -30.00 -15.09 25.43
CA GLY A 12 -29.83 -16.34 24.68
C GLY A 12 -28.59 -16.44 23.79
N PHE A 13 -27.76 -15.39 23.76
CA PHE A 13 -26.51 -15.30 22.97
C PHE A 13 -25.29 -15.79 23.78
N THR A 14 -24.37 -16.48 23.12
CA THR A 14 -23.17 -17.08 23.75
C THR A 14 -21.85 -16.60 23.12
N ASP A 15 -21.96 -15.76 22.11
CA ASP A 15 -21.00 -15.62 21.01
C ASP A 15 -20.40 -14.21 20.91
N ARG A 16 -20.62 -13.34 21.89
CA ARG A 16 -20.02 -12.00 21.90
C ARG A 16 -18.66 -11.98 22.59
N LEU A 17 -17.62 -12.31 21.84
CA LEU A 17 -16.21 -12.21 22.24
C LEU A 17 -15.52 -11.13 21.40
N ASP A 18 -15.85 -9.86 21.65
CA ASP A 18 -15.23 -8.75 20.91
C ASP A 18 -13.86 -8.39 21.53
N TYR A 19 -12.81 -9.10 21.12
CA TYR A 19 -11.45 -8.84 21.59
C TYR A 19 -10.60 -8.12 20.55
N ILE A 20 -9.78 -7.19 21.02
CA ILE A 20 -8.74 -6.56 20.22
C ILE A 20 -7.41 -6.82 20.92
N PHE A 21 -6.59 -7.66 20.31
CA PHE A 21 -5.24 -7.96 20.80
C PHE A 21 -4.25 -6.96 20.21
N ILE A 22 -3.47 -6.33 21.08
CA ILE A 22 -2.39 -5.42 20.72
C ILE A 22 -1.05 -5.98 21.18
N LYS A 23 0.01 -5.70 20.42
CA LYS A 23 1.40 -6.11 20.75
C LYS A 23 2.37 -4.99 20.39
N ASN A 24 3.65 -5.18 20.70
CA ASN A 24 4.75 -4.33 20.23
C ASN A 24 4.60 -2.84 20.62
N GLY A 25 4.17 -2.55 21.86
CA GLY A 25 4.10 -1.17 22.36
C GLY A 25 2.97 -0.30 21.79
N ILE A 26 2.09 -0.86 20.93
CA ILE A 26 0.91 -0.16 20.41
C ILE A 26 -0.01 0.21 21.57
N LYS A 27 -0.40 1.49 21.66
CA LYS A 27 -1.29 1.98 22.72
C LYS A 27 -2.72 2.13 22.21
N VAL A 28 -3.70 1.65 22.98
CA VAL A 28 -5.11 1.96 22.73
C VAL A 28 -5.37 3.41 23.15
N VAL A 29 -5.89 4.22 22.21
CA VAL A 29 -6.29 5.63 22.47
C VAL A 29 -7.72 5.68 22.96
N THR A 30 -8.63 4.99 22.27
CA THR A 30 -10.03 4.87 22.66
C THR A 30 -10.61 3.58 22.09
N SER A 31 -11.58 3.00 22.78
CA SER A 31 -12.34 1.84 22.33
C SER A 31 -13.80 2.06 22.68
N LYS A 32 -14.71 1.80 21.73
CA LYS A 32 -16.15 1.90 21.95
C LYS A 32 -16.91 0.85 21.15
N ILE A 33 -18.08 0.50 21.66
CA ILE A 33 -19.08 -0.24 20.90
C ILE A 33 -19.77 0.72 19.93
N ILE A 34 -19.95 0.31 18.69
CA ILE A 34 -20.84 0.94 17.72
C ILE A 34 -22.00 -0.02 17.40
N GLY A 35 -23.17 0.55 17.12
CA GLY A 35 -24.40 -0.23 16.97
C GLY A 35 -25.17 -0.35 18.27
N GLN A 36 -25.91 -1.43 18.39
CA GLN A 36 -26.91 -1.60 19.45
C GLN A 36 -26.22 -2.04 20.77
N ALA A 37 -26.39 -1.24 21.82
CA ALA A 37 -25.77 -1.45 23.13
C ALA A 37 -26.67 -2.29 24.07
N PRO A 38 -26.09 -2.97 25.08
CA PRO A 38 -26.87 -3.66 26.11
C PRO A 38 -27.98 -2.77 26.70
N PRO A 39 -29.16 -3.32 27.05
CA PRO A 39 -29.44 -4.74 27.30
C PRO A 39 -30.00 -5.52 26.09
N TYR A 40 -30.10 -4.93 24.90
CA TYR A 40 -30.78 -5.63 23.80
C TYR A 40 -29.84 -6.64 23.15
N GLY A 41 -30.38 -7.83 22.90
CA GLY A 41 -29.62 -8.97 22.42
C GLY A 41 -29.56 -8.98 20.91
N THR A 42 -28.59 -8.27 20.35
CA THR A 42 -28.27 -8.38 18.92
C THR A 42 -26.76 -8.59 18.73
N ASP A 43 -26.47 -9.40 17.73
CA ASP A 43 -25.19 -9.68 17.10
C ASP A 43 -24.71 -8.55 16.17
N HIS A 44 -25.52 -7.51 15.92
CA HIS A 44 -25.18 -6.39 15.04
C HIS A 44 -24.44 -5.23 15.73
N ALA A 45 -23.64 -5.52 16.75
CA ALA A 45 -22.78 -4.53 17.41
C ALA A 45 -21.31 -4.81 17.06
N GLY A 46 -20.53 -3.77 16.78
CA GLY A 46 -19.10 -3.87 16.50
C GLY A 46 -18.25 -3.14 17.54
N VAL A 47 -17.01 -3.58 17.75
CA VAL A 47 -16.01 -2.80 18.49
C VAL A 47 -15.19 -1.98 17.51
N VAL A 48 -15.08 -0.68 17.77
CA VAL A 48 -14.14 0.21 17.08
C VAL A 48 -13.12 0.73 18.08
N THR A 49 -11.86 0.61 17.74
CA THR A 49 -10.74 1.06 18.59
C THR A 49 -9.77 1.91 17.79
N ALA A 50 -9.42 3.07 18.34
CA ALA A 50 -8.35 3.90 17.83
C ALA A 50 -7.04 3.48 18.49
N LEU A 51 -6.03 3.18 17.68
CA LEU A 51 -4.71 2.74 18.12
C LEU A 51 -3.67 3.80 17.79
N LYS A 52 -2.81 4.12 18.76
CA LYS A 52 -1.60 4.91 18.54
C LYS A 52 -0.49 3.95 18.15
N ILE A 53 -0.18 3.93 16.85
CA ILE A 53 0.93 3.17 16.30
C ILE A 53 2.17 4.05 16.39
N THR A 54 3.11 3.67 17.25
CA THR A 54 4.40 4.35 17.38
C THR A 54 5.44 3.64 16.52
N ALA A 55 6.27 4.41 15.81
CA ALA A 55 7.32 3.85 14.94
C ALA A 55 8.52 3.27 15.70
N GLU A 56 8.40 3.01 17.02
CA GLU A 56 9.52 2.60 17.88
C GLU A 56 10.11 1.21 17.55
N GLY A 57 9.55 0.52 16.56
CA GLY A 57 10.14 -0.67 15.93
C GLY A 57 9.98 -0.70 14.41
N SER A 58 9.74 0.44 13.77
CA SER A 58 9.54 0.52 12.33
C SER A 58 10.89 0.40 11.63
N VAL A 59 11.31 -0.83 11.35
CA VAL A 59 12.46 -1.11 10.51
C VAL A 59 12.10 -0.63 9.10
N VAL A 60 12.68 0.48 8.68
CA VAL A 60 12.61 0.91 7.29
C VAL A 60 13.42 -0.12 6.49
N SER A 61 12.80 -0.76 5.50
CA SER A 61 13.51 -1.66 4.61
C SER A 61 14.65 -0.92 3.92
N ASN A 62 15.74 -1.61 3.62
CA ASN A 62 16.82 -1.04 2.82
C ASN A 62 16.24 -0.45 1.51
N PRO A 63 16.78 0.69 1.04
CA PRO A 63 16.39 1.22 -0.26
C PRO A 63 16.69 0.18 -1.35
N LEU A 64 15.91 0.20 -2.42
CA LEU A 64 16.23 -0.60 -3.59
C LEU A 64 17.58 -0.16 -4.17
N ASP A 65 18.26 -1.10 -4.83
CA ASP A 65 19.48 -0.79 -5.57
C ASP A 65 19.24 0.33 -6.59
N SER A 66 20.22 1.23 -6.69
CA SER A 66 20.19 2.31 -7.65
C SER A 66 20.21 1.74 -9.06
N HIS A 67 19.27 2.18 -9.89
CA HIS A 67 19.21 1.86 -11.31
C HIS A 67 19.14 3.15 -12.12
N ALA A 68 19.69 3.13 -13.34
CA ALA A 68 19.55 4.25 -14.27
C ALA A 68 18.08 4.39 -14.69
N ARG A 69 17.57 5.63 -14.71
CA ARG A 69 16.19 5.91 -15.15
C ARG A 69 15.97 5.63 -16.64
N PHE A 70 17.02 5.76 -17.44
CA PHE A 70 16.99 5.51 -18.88
C PHE A 70 18.14 4.58 -19.28
N PRO A 71 17.92 3.66 -20.24
CA PRO A 71 18.91 2.70 -20.68
C PRO A 71 20.01 3.33 -21.56
N LEU A 72 19.81 4.57 -22.02
CA LEU A 72 20.78 5.32 -22.82
C LEU A 72 21.35 6.48 -22.01
N SER A 73 22.67 6.56 -22.00
CA SER A 73 23.45 7.67 -21.47
C SER A 73 23.40 8.89 -22.40
N PHE A 74 23.78 10.05 -21.85
CA PHE A 74 23.87 11.31 -22.61
C PHE A 74 24.75 11.16 -23.88
N TRP A 75 25.92 10.51 -23.76
CA TRP A 75 26.85 10.37 -24.88
C TRP A 75 26.36 9.42 -25.97
N GLU A 76 25.59 8.39 -25.62
CA GLU A 76 24.96 7.49 -26.60
C GLU A 76 23.92 8.24 -27.43
N ILE A 77 23.11 9.08 -26.78
CA ILE A 77 22.14 9.93 -27.49
C ILE A 77 22.85 10.91 -28.43
N VAL A 78 23.90 11.59 -27.94
CA VAL A 78 24.72 12.48 -28.77
C VAL A 78 25.31 11.74 -29.97
N GLY A 79 25.83 10.52 -29.76
CA GLY A 79 26.35 9.65 -30.81
C GLY A 79 25.30 9.30 -31.87
N ILE A 80 24.10 8.88 -31.45
CA ILE A 80 22.98 8.55 -32.35
C ILE A 80 22.58 9.76 -33.21
N VAL A 81 22.49 10.94 -32.62
CA VAL A 81 22.12 12.17 -33.34
C VAL A 81 23.17 12.53 -34.39
N LEU A 82 24.45 12.52 -34.04
CA LEU A 82 25.54 12.81 -34.98
C LEU A 82 25.58 11.80 -36.12
N PHE A 83 25.43 10.51 -35.82
CA PHE A 83 25.42 9.45 -36.82
C PHE A 83 24.25 9.60 -37.80
N SER A 84 23.06 9.93 -37.28
CA SER A 84 21.87 10.18 -38.07
C SER A 84 22.04 11.37 -39.03
N ILE A 85 22.66 12.46 -38.56
CA ILE A 85 22.98 13.64 -39.39
C ILE A 85 23.92 13.25 -40.53
N ILE A 86 25.00 12.52 -40.24
CA ILE A 86 25.98 12.10 -41.26
C ILE A 86 25.29 11.24 -42.33
N ILE A 87 24.46 10.27 -41.94
CA ILE A 87 23.69 9.43 -42.86
C ILE A 87 22.82 10.29 -43.76
N VAL A 88 22.03 11.21 -43.18
CA VAL A 88 21.15 12.11 -43.96
C VAL A 88 21.95 12.98 -44.93
N MET A 89 23.09 13.53 -44.51
CA MET A 89 23.95 14.33 -45.38
C MET A 89 24.48 13.51 -46.57
N ARG A 90 24.91 12.26 -46.32
CA ARG A 90 25.39 11.35 -47.39
C ARG A 90 24.28 10.98 -48.36
N LEU A 91 23.09 10.63 -47.87
CA LEU A 91 21.92 10.32 -48.68
C LEU A 91 21.50 11.53 -49.55
N ARG A 92 21.45 12.74 -48.97
CA ARG A 92 21.14 13.97 -49.71
C ARG A 92 22.14 14.24 -50.83
N LYS A 93 23.44 14.09 -50.55
CA LYS A 93 24.49 14.28 -51.57
C LYS A 93 24.37 13.26 -52.70
N PHE A 94 24.12 12.00 -52.37
CA PHE A 94 23.92 10.93 -53.36
C PHE A 94 22.69 11.19 -54.25
N LEU A 95 21.56 11.57 -53.64
CA LEU A 95 20.33 11.92 -54.37
C LEU A 95 20.50 13.17 -55.25
N HIS A 96 21.29 14.15 -54.81
CA HIS A 96 21.59 15.34 -55.62
C HIS A 96 22.44 14.99 -56.84
N HIS A 97 23.47 14.13 -56.70
CA HIS A 97 24.29 13.70 -57.83
C HIS A 97 23.52 12.90 -58.87
N ARG A 98 22.49 12.13 -58.48
CA ARG A 98 21.63 11.40 -59.41
C ARG A 98 20.61 12.25 -60.18
N ARG A 99 20.43 13.54 -59.81
CA ARG A 99 19.50 14.47 -60.46
C ARG A 99 20.17 15.41 -61.47
N ARG A 100 21.49 15.31 -61.64
CA ARG A 100 22.26 15.97 -62.71
C ARG A 100 22.64 14.95 -63.75
#